data_AF-A0A9P7D249-F1
#
_entry.id   AF-A0A9P7D249-F1
#
_cell.length_a   1.000
_cell.length_b   1.000
_cell.length_c   1.000
_cell.angle_alpha   90.00
_cell.angle_beta   90.00
_cell.angle_gamma   90.00
#
_symmetry.space_group_name_H-M   'P 1'
#
loop_
_entity.id
_entity.type
_entity.pdbx_description
1 polymer ?
#
loop_
_entity_poly.entity_id
_entity_poly.type
_entity_poly.pdbx_seq_one_letter_code
_entity_poly.pdbx_strand_id
1 'polypeptide(L)'
;MSFNGVLENVKFAPLVLTWKRGSNLVDGDDFIKTDNQRWALDYSGGKTGTLQNKESSDFLGWDADKKVVMSETVKLWKVVYQDGNLGFQVPEGNTSDPDASAYYTLQLEADKSVILKCQEGSLTTAQLWSTGIP
;
A
#
# COMPACT_ATOMS: atom_id res chain seq x y z
N MET A 1 -7.58 -13.52 6.57
CA MET A 1 -7.68 -13.86 5.13
C MET A 1 -6.39 -13.41 4.49
N SER A 2 -5.92 -14.10 3.46
CA SER A 2 -4.66 -13.77 2.80
C SER A 2 -4.93 -13.43 1.35
N PHE A 3 -4.31 -12.38 0.83
CA PHE A 3 -4.34 -12.05 -0.59
C PHE A 3 -2.97 -12.31 -1.21
N ASN A 4 -2.96 -12.84 -2.43
CA ASN A 4 -1.76 -12.99 -3.25
C ASN A 4 -2.13 -12.58 -4.68
N GLY A 5 -1.53 -11.52 -5.20
CA GLY A 5 -1.87 -11.03 -6.53
C GLY A 5 -1.36 -9.62 -6.79
N VAL A 6 -2.02 -8.92 -7.69
CA VAL A 6 -1.68 -7.54 -8.08
C VAL A 6 -2.66 -6.56 -7.44
N LEU A 7 -2.15 -5.41 -6.98
CA LEU A 7 -2.97 -4.32 -6.45
C LEU A 7 -3.12 -3.23 -7.51
N GLU A 8 -4.27 -3.17 -8.15
CA GLU A 8 -4.61 -2.12 -9.12
C GLU A 8 -5.30 -0.95 -8.41
N ASN A 9 -4.92 0.27 -8.73
CA ASN A 9 -5.55 1.42 -8.13
C ASN A 9 -6.93 1.69 -8.75
N VAL A 10 -8.00 1.76 -7.94
CA VAL A 10 -9.37 1.95 -8.44
C VAL A 10 -9.57 3.31 -9.10
N LYS A 11 -8.91 4.37 -8.59
CA LYS A 11 -9.07 5.74 -9.11
C LYS A 11 -8.25 5.98 -10.38
N PHE A 12 -7.07 5.38 -10.49
CA PHE A 12 -6.14 5.56 -11.61
C PHE A 12 -5.91 4.27 -12.40
N ALA A 13 -6.94 3.43 -12.53
CA ALA A 13 -6.85 2.23 -13.35
C ALA A 13 -6.39 2.60 -14.79
N PRO A 14 -5.50 1.80 -15.42
CA PRO A 14 -5.06 0.46 -15.01
C PRO A 14 -3.73 0.43 -14.23
N LEU A 15 -3.36 1.49 -13.51
CA LEU A 15 -2.07 1.53 -12.81
C LEU A 15 -2.04 0.61 -11.59
N VAL A 16 -0.97 -0.18 -11.47
CA VAL A 16 -0.77 -1.16 -10.40
C VAL A 16 0.41 -0.80 -9.51
N LEU A 17 0.32 -1.17 -8.23
CA LEU A 17 1.40 -0.98 -7.26
C LEU A 17 2.62 -1.80 -7.66
N THR A 18 3.73 -1.11 -7.96
CA THR A 18 4.91 -1.71 -8.58
C THR A 18 6.17 -1.30 -7.84
N TRP A 19 6.94 -2.28 -7.37
CA TRP A 19 8.30 -2.03 -6.92
C TRP A 19 9.23 -1.78 -8.12
N LYS A 20 9.99 -0.68 -8.09
CA LYS A 20 10.95 -0.33 -9.14
C LYS A 20 12.30 -1.02 -8.89
N ARG A 21 12.59 -2.08 -9.64
CA ARG A 21 13.84 -2.86 -9.54
C ARG A 21 15.08 -1.95 -9.55
N GLY A 22 16.06 -2.27 -8.71
CA GLY A 22 17.28 -1.47 -8.56
C GLY A 22 17.09 -0.18 -7.75
N SER A 23 15.90 0.09 -7.23
CA SER A 23 15.65 1.13 -6.24
C SER A 23 14.81 0.59 -5.09
N ASN A 24 14.64 1.37 -4.03
CA ASN A 24 13.69 1.07 -2.96
C ASN A 24 12.29 1.66 -3.22
N LEU A 25 12.07 2.32 -4.36
CA LEU A 25 10.81 3.03 -4.61
C LEU A 25 9.71 2.08 -5.05
N VAL A 26 8.49 2.41 -4.61
CA VAL A 26 7.25 1.77 -5.07
C VAL A 26 6.38 2.86 -5.65
N ASP A 27 5.92 2.67 -6.88
CA ASP A 27 5.12 3.63 -7.64
C ASP A 27 3.98 2.90 -8.36
N GLY A 28 3.07 3.67 -8.96
CA GLY A 28 2.13 3.16 -9.95
C GLY A 28 2.84 2.86 -11.26
N ASP A 29 2.49 1.74 -11.90
CA ASP A 29 2.95 1.45 -13.25
C ASP A 29 1.92 0.66 -14.05
N ASP A 30 2.12 0.59 -15.35
CA ASP A 30 1.31 -0.25 -16.22
C ASP A 30 1.55 -1.74 -15.90
N PHE A 31 0.49 -2.55 -15.92
CA PHE A 31 0.61 -3.97 -15.61
C PHE A 31 1.27 -4.74 -16.75
N ILE A 32 2.42 -5.35 -16.46
CA ILE A 32 3.22 -6.12 -17.43
C ILE A 32 3.50 -7.56 -16.99
N LYS A 33 2.72 -8.10 -16.04
CA LYS A 33 2.81 -9.49 -15.54
C LYS A 33 4.20 -9.88 -15.04
N THR A 34 4.74 -9.09 -14.11
CA THR A 34 6.06 -9.32 -13.50
C THR A 34 5.95 -9.45 -11.98
N ASP A 35 6.88 -10.18 -11.35
CA ASP A 35 6.77 -10.53 -9.92
C ASP A 35 6.98 -9.34 -8.98
N ASN A 36 7.73 -8.32 -9.38
CA ASN A 36 7.82 -7.02 -8.68
C ASN A 36 6.47 -6.25 -8.62
N GLN A 37 5.44 -6.68 -9.37
CA GLN A 37 4.08 -6.16 -9.31
C GLN A 37 3.14 -7.05 -8.47
N ARG A 38 3.64 -8.19 -7.97
CA ARG A 38 2.87 -9.15 -7.18
C ARG A 38 3.15 -8.96 -5.70
N TRP A 39 2.08 -8.97 -4.91
CA TRP A 39 2.10 -8.72 -3.48
C TRP A 39 1.39 -9.85 -2.73
N ALA A 40 1.92 -10.18 -1.56
CA ALA A 40 1.28 -11.04 -0.58
C ALA A 40 0.81 -10.16 0.59
N LEU A 41 -0.49 -10.13 0.84
CA LEU A 41 -1.05 -9.58 2.06
C LEU A 41 -1.37 -10.72 3.02
N ASP A 42 -0.69 -10.72 4.17
CA ASP A 42 -1.08 -11.54 5.31
C ASP A 42 -1.70 -10.64 6.37
N TYR A 43 -2.98 -10.86 6.71
CA TYR A 43 -3.65 -10.13 7.79
C TYR A 43 -4.28 -11.09 8.80
N SER A 44 -3.89 -10.91 10.07
CA SER A 44 -4.31 -11.74 11.20
C SER A 44 -5.38 -11.03 12.01
N GLY A 45 -6.64 -11.52 11.98
CA GLY A 45 -7.71 -11.36 13.00
C GLY A 45 -8.11 -9.97 13.56
N GLY A 46 -7.35 -8.91 13.29
CA GLY A 46 -7.35 -7.64 14.02
C GLY A 46 -7.14 -6.43 13.11
N LYS A 47 -7.57 -6.53 11.84
CA LYS A 47 -7.51 -5.47 10.81
C LYS A 47 -6.11 -4.97 10.45
N THR A 48 -5.05 -5.60 10.95
CA THR A 48 -3.67 -5.26 10.57
C THR A 48 -3.01 -6.42 9.84
N GLY A 49 -2.13 -6.09 8.91
CA GLY A 49 -1.41 -7.07 8.10
C GLY A 49 -0.13 -6.50 7.50
N THR A 50 0.65 -7.37 6.88
CA THR A 50 1.89 -7.03 6.18
C THR A 50 1.70 -7.22 4.68
N LEU A 51 2.20 -6.28 3.89
CA LEU A 51 2.22 -6.42 2.44
C LEU A 51 3.65 -6.70 1.98
N GLN A 52 3.91 -7.87 1.43
CA GLN A 52 5.25 -8.32 1.02
C GLN A 52 5.32 -8.42 -0.51
N ASN A 53 6.40 -7.93 -1.11
CA ASN A 53 6.63 -8.10 -2.54
C ASN A 53 7.10 -9.53 -2.84
N LYS A 54 6.56 -10.16 -3.88
CA LYS A 54 6.87 -11.55 -4.22
C LYS A 54 8.27 -11.76 -4.78
N GLU A 55 8.86 -10.74 -5.40
CA GLU A 55 10.19 -10.84 -6.01
C GLU A 55 11.30 -10.58 -4.98
N SER A 56 11.23 -9.46 -4.23
CA SER A 56 12.28 -9.15 -3.25
C SER A 56 12.10 -9.84 -1.90
N SER A 57 10.89 -10.28 -1.56
CA SER A 57 10.51 -10.69 -0.20
C SER A 57 10.57 -9.57 0.85
N ASP A 58 10.78 -8.32 0.45
CA ASP A 58 10.70 -7.16 1.36
C ASP A 58 9.25 -6.69 1.52
N PHE A 59 9.03 -5.85 2.54
CA PHE A 59 7.71 -5.33 2.88
C PHE A 59 7.46 -3.95 2.28
N LEU A 60 6.22 -3.68 1.90
CA LEU A 60 5.75 -2.34 1.60
C LEU A 60 5.79 -1.51 2.89
N GLY A 61 6.52 -0.41 2.86
CA GLY A 61 6.68 0.51 3.98
C GLY A 61 6.69 1.96 3.53
N TRP A 62 7.21 2.81 4.40
CA TRP A 62 7.36 4.23 4.14
C TRP A 62 8.64 4.76 4.78
N ASP A 63 9.17 5.84 4.21
CA ASP A 63 10.33 6.55 4.74
C ASP A 63 9.92 7.78 5.58
N ALA A 64 10.92 8.55 6.03
CA ALA A 64 10.72 9.76 6.83
C ALA A 64 9.92 10.85 6.07
N ASP A 65 10.09 10.89 4.74
CA ASP A 65 9.47 11.85 3.83
C ASP A 65 8.10 11.40 3.32
N LYS A 66 7.53 10.34 3.92
CA LYS A 66 6.21 9.79 3.59
C LYS A 66 6.12 9.20 2.18
N LYS A 67 7.25 8.89 1.53
CA LYS A 67 7.25 8.11 0.30
C LYS A 67 7.07 6.64 0.62
N VAL A 68 6.41 5.92 -0.27
CA VAL A 68 6.22 4.48 -0.13
C VAL A 68 7.39 3.74 -0.74
N VAL A 69 7.99 2.86 0.05
CA VAL A 69 9.26 2.22 -0.26
C VAL A 69 9.24 0.74 0.11
N MET A 70 10.15 -0.03 -0.46
CA MET A 70 10.48 -1.36 0.05
C MET A 70 11.26 -1.24 1.36
N SER A 71 10.95 -2.11 2.31
CA SER A 71 11.53 -2.15 3.65
C SER A 71 11.84 -3.59 4.04
N GLU A 72 13.11 -3.83 4.39
CA GLU A 72 13.54 -5.11 4.99
C GLU A 72 12.92 -5.33 6.37
N THR A 73 12.52 -4.25 7.04
CA THR A 73 11.77 -4.31 8.31
C THR A 73 10.28 -4.43 8.07
N VAL A 74 9.61 -5.28 8.86
CA VAL A 74 8.16 -5.45 8.80
C VAL A 74 7.46 -4.12 9.10
N LYS A 75 6.57 -3.71 8.18
CA LYS A 75 5.64 -2.60 8.38
C LYS A 75 4.22 -3.13 8.39
N LEU A 76 3.49 -2.75 9.44
CA LEU A 76 2.08 -3.12 9.59
C LEU A 76 1.20 -2.08 8.92
N TRP A 77 0.19 -2.56 8.21
CA TRP A 77 -0.86 -1.78 7.59
C TRP A 77 -2.19 -2.14 8.22
N LYS A 78 -2.98 -1.14 8.59
CA LYS A 78 -4.40 -1.31 8.88
C LYS A 78 -5.13 -1.44 7.55
N VAL A 79 -5.80 -2.56 7.35
CA VAL A 79 -6.49 -2.91 6.11
C VAL A 79 -7.99 -2.75 6.32
N VAL A 80 -8.65 -2.11 5.36
CA VAL A 80 -10.11 -2.05 5.25
C VAL A 80 -10.57 -2.67 3.96
N TYR A 81 -11.73 -3.31 4.03
CA TYR A 81 -12.40 -3.89 2.88
C TYR A 81 -13.67 -3.10 2.61
N GLN A 82 -13.79 -2.57 1.39
CA GLN A 82 -14.92 -1.78 0.95
C GLN A 82 -15.24 -2.11 -0.50
N ASP A 83 -16.50 -2.49 -0.77
CA ASP A 83 -17.02 -2.75 -2.11
C ASP A 83 -16.17 -3.70 -2.96
N GLY A 84 -15.59 -4.74 -2.34
CA GLY A 84 -14.73 -5.69 -3.05
C GLY A 84 -13.25 -5.32 -3.09
N ASN A 85 -12.88 -4.12 -2.62
CA ASN A 85 -11.54 -3.55 -2.74
C ASN A 85 -10.88 -3.36 -1.37
N LEU A 86 -9.56 -3.16 -1.38
CA LEU A 86 -8.74 -2.95 -0.19
C LEU A 86 -8.31 -1.49 -0.05
N GLY A 87 -8.42 -0.95 1.16
CA GLY A 87 -7.77 0.31 1.55
C GLY A 87 -6.69 0.05 2.59
N PHE A 88 -5.63 0.84 2.56
CA PHE A 88 -4.48 0.69 3.46
C PHE A 88 -4.19 1.99 4.20
N GLN A 89 -3.99 1.87 5.51
CA GLN A 89 -3.62 2.96 6.39
C GLN A 89 -2.48 2.56 7.31
N VAL A 90 -1.63 3.50 7.66
CA VAL A 90 -0.69 3.33 8.76
C VAL A 90 -1.46 3.18 10.09
N PRO A 91 -1.15 2.18 10.93
CA PRO A 91 -1.72 2.08 12.26
C PRO A 91 -1.34 3.30 13.13
N GLU A 92 -2.22 3.67 14.05
CA GLU A 92 -2.00 4.79 14.99
C GLU A 92 -0.68 4.62 15.76
N GLY A 93 0.04 5.72 15.98
CA GLY A 93 1.33 5.73 16.70
C GLY A 93 2.55 5.25 15.89
N ASN A 94 2.38 4.79 14.65
CA ASN A 94 3.49 4.36 13.78
C ASN A 94 4.01 5.45 12.82
N THR A 95 3.46 6.67 12.92
CA THR A 95 4.06 7.85 12.29
C THR A 95 4.55 8.80 13.38
N SER A 96 5.65 9.50 13.13
CA SER A 96 6.20 10.53 14.02
C SER A 96 5.43 11.86 13.94
N ASP A 97 4.18 11.83 13.46
CA ASP A 97 3.36 13.03 13.33
C ASP A 97 2.84 13.43 14.72
N PRO A 98 3.08 14.66 15.19
CA PRO A 98 2.56 15.15 16.46
C PRO A 98 1.03 15.30 16.50
N ASP A 99 0.34 15.30 15.35
CA ASP A 99 -1.12 15.40 15.30
C ASP A 99 -1.77 14.02 15.51
N ALA A 100 -2.39 13.83 16.69
CA ALA A 100 -3.09 12.61 17.05
C ALA A 100 -4.36 12.33 16.20
N SER A 101 -4.80 13.29 15.38
CA SER A 101 -5.96 13.16 14.47
C SER A 101 -5.59 12.88 13.02
N ALA A 102 -4.30 12.92 12.69
CA ALA A 102 -3.78 12.66 11.36
C ALA A 102 -3.69 11.15 11.07
N TYR A 103 -4.30 10.72 9.97
CA TYR A 103 -4.17 9.37 9.46
C TYR A 103 -3.46 9.38 8.10
N TYR A 104 -2.61 8.39 7.89
CA TYR A 104 -1.83 8.26 6.68
C TYR A 104 -2.31 7.07 5.86
N THR A 105 -2.75 7.32 4.62
CA THR A 105 -3.27 6.28 3.73
C THR A 105 -2.38 6.10 2.51
N LEU A 106 -2.33 4.87 1.99
CA LEU A 106 -1.63 4.56 0.74
C LEU A 106 -2.36 5.22 -0.43
N GLN A 107 -1.68 6.14 -1.11
CA GLN A 107 -2.24 6.88 -2.23
C GLN A 107 -1.33 6.82 -3.46
N LEU A 108 -1.95 6.74 -4.63
CA LEU A 108 -1.35 6.97 -5.93
C LEU A 108 -1.74 8.36 -6.41
N GLU A 109 -0.78 9.14 -6.84
CA GLU A 109 -0.99 10.48 -7.41
C GLU A 109 -0.91 10.45 -8.95
N ALA A 110 -1.33 11.55 -9.58
CA ALA A 110 -1.44 11.65 -11.04
C ALA A 110 -0.10 11.53 -11.78
N ASP A 111 1.02 11.81 -11.10
CA ASP A 111 2.38 11.64 -11.62
C ASP A 111 2.91 10.21 -11.47
N LYS A 112 2.05 9.27 -11.09
CA LYS A 112 2.33 7.87 -10.77
C LYS A 112 3.10 7.64 -9.46
N SER A 113 3.40 8.69 -8.68
CA SER A 113 4.05 8.50 -7.39
C SER A 113 3.12 7.83 -6.38
N VAL A 114 3.66 6.95 -5.55
CA VAL A 114 2.91 6.36 -4.43
C VAL A 114 3.44 6.91 -3.10
N ILE A 115 2.54 7.51 -2.34
CA ILE A 115 2.86 8.24 -1.11
C ILE A 115 1.92 7.84 0.03
N LEU A 116 2.35 8.16 1.25
CA LEU A 116 1.45 8.27 2.38
C LEU A 116 0.85 9.66 2.42
N LYS A 117 -0.44 9.76 2.15
CA LYS A 117 -1.17 11.03 2.24
C LYS A 117 -1.82 11.16 3.61
N CYS A 118 -1.51 12.27 4.27
CA CYS A 118 -2.20 12.67 5.48
C CYS A 118 -3.66 13.03 5.15
N GLN A 119 -4.59 12.54 5.97
CA GLN A 119 -6.01 12.81 5.88
C GLN A 119 -6.58 13.03 7.28
N GLU A 120 -7.50 14.00 7.39
CA GLU A 120 -8.33 14.18 8.56
C GLU A 120 -9.54 13.23 8.46
N GLY A 121 -9.68 12.30 9.41
CA GLY A 121 -10.84 11.40 9.48
C GLY A 121 -10.52 9.91 9.32
N SER A 122 -11.57 9.08 9.27
CA SER A 122 -11.44 7.61 9.34
C SER A 122 -11.01 6.96 8.02
N LEU A 123 -10.54 5.70 8.09
CA LEU A 123 -10.18 4.79 6.98
C LEU A 123 -11.07 4.79 5.72
N THR A 124 -12.31 5.26 5.81
CA THR A 124 -13.26 5.38 4.67
C THR A 124 -12.77 6.32 3.56
N THR A 125 -11.76 7.13 3.83
CA THR A 125 -11.19 8.08 2.86
C THR A 125 -9.91 7.56 2.18
N ALA A 126 -9.44 6.36 2.56
CA ALA A 126 -8.34 5.69 1.88
C ALA A 126 -8.71 5.40 0.42
N GLN A 127 -7.74 5.58 -0.48
CA GLN A 127 -7.91 5.14 -1.85
C GLN A 127 -7.93 3.62 -1.89
N LEU A 128 -8.81 3.10 -2.74
CA LEU A 128 -9.07 1.68 -2.84
C LEU A 128 -8.22 1.03 -3.93
N TRP A 129 -7.85 -0.22 -3.67
CA TRP A 129 -7.03 -1.07 -4.51
C TRP A 129 -7.77 -2.37 -4.81
N SER A 130 -7.95 -2.64 -6.09
CA SER A 130 -8.60 -3.84 -6.61
C SER A 130 -7.60 -5.02 -6.62
N THR A 131 -8.11 -6.22 -6.36
CA THR A 131 -7.34 -7.47 -6.40
C THR A 131 -7.77 -8.37 -7.57
N GLY A 132 -8.48 -7.81 -8.55
CA GLY A 132 -9.13 -8.56 -9.63
C GLY A 132 -8.19 -9.04 -10.74
N ILE A 133 -6.91 -8.63 -10.70
CA ILE A 133 -5.90 -9.02 -11.67
C ILE A 133 -5.11 -10.24 -11.15
N PRO A 134 -5.16 -11.39 -11.84
CA PRO A 134 -4.43 -12.61 -11.45
C PRO A 134 -2.91 -12.55 -11.72
#